data_AF-A0A5B6UGB0-F1
#
_entry.id   AF-A0A5B6UGB0-F1
#
_cell.length_a   1.000
_cell.length_b   1.000
_cell.length_c   1.000
_cell.angle_alpha   90.00
_cell.angle_beta   90.00
_cell.angle_gamma   90.00
#
_symmetry.space_group_name_H-M   'P 1'
#
loop_
_entity.id
_entity.type
_entity.pdbx_description
1 polymer ?
#
loop_
_entity_poly.entity_id
_entity_poly.type
_entity_poly.pdbx_seq_one_letter_code
_entity_poly.pdbx_strand_id
1 'polypeptide(L)'
;MNLLLTWAEDEAKRAREQAKALEEARDRWERQGIKVVVDKDLQEETIAEVTWVNVGKKVEDEVEGTVTRSEALVKKLKALASEVKGKTREFISKIIQKIQYFISMLKEWASIASTKAGVLKDRAASSTRGSVQELQQSTAGFSSALKEGAKRVAGDCREGVEKLTQRFRT
;
A
#
# COMPACT_ATOMS: atom_id res chain seq x y z
N MET A 1 31.41 -11.58 -36.96
CA MET A 1 31.40 -12.00 -35.55
C MET A 1 30.60 -10.95 -34.78
N ASN A 2 29.48 -11.33 -34.17
CA ASN A 2 28.44 -10.39 -33.74
C ASN A 2 28.69 -9.88 -32.30
N LEU A 3 28.44 -8.60 -32.04
CA LEU A 3 28.58 -7.90 -30.74
C LEU A 3 27.91 -8.64 -29.56
N LEU A 4 26.82 -9.37 -29.83
CA LEU A 4 26.10 -10.16 -28.82
C LEU A 4 26.85 -11.43 -28.39
N LEU A 5 27.62 -12.04 -29.29
CA LEU A 5 28.46 -13.20 -28.96
C LEU A 5 29.61 -12.77 -28.06
N THR A 6 30.27 -11.65 -28.38
CA THR A 6 31.39 -11.14 -27.58
C THR A 6 30.95 -10.63 -26.20
N TRP A 7 29.73 -10.06 -26.08
CA TRP A 7 29.16 -9.69 -24.78
C TRP A 7 28.81 -10.92 -23.94
N ALA A 8 28.21 -11.94 -24.56
CA ALA A 8 27.92 -13.20 -23.86
C ALA A 8 29.21 -13.90 -23.38
N GLU A 9 30.29 -13.83 -24.17
CA GLU A 9 31.60 -14.37 -23.80
C GLU A 9 32.25 -13.60 -22.65
N ASP A 10 32.22 -12.26 -22.69
CA ASP A 10 32.75 -11.41 -21.63
C ASP A 10 31.94 -11.53 -20.33
N GLU A 11 30.61 -11.64 -20.41
CA GLU A 11 29.73 -11.81 -19.25
C GLU A 11 29.91 -13.20 -18.63
N ALA A 12 30.08 -14.25 -19.45
CA ALA A 12 30.42 -15.58 -18.98
C ALA A 12 31.80 -15.62 -18.30
N LYS A 13 32.77 -14.86 -18.81
CA LYS A 13 34.10 -14.74 -18.20
C LYS A 13 34.04 -14.04 -16.85
N ARG A 14 33.29 -12.95 -16.75
CA ARG A 14 33.08 -12.22 -15.48
C ARG A 14 32.40 -13.09 -14.42
N ALA A 15 31.38 -13.86 -14.80
CA ALA A 15 30.71 -14.79 -13.90
C ALA A 15 31.66 -15.89 -13.38
N ARG A 16 32.55 -16.42 -14.23
CA ARG A 16 33.57 -17.39 -13.84
C ARG A 16 34.60 -16.81 -12.88
N GLU A 17 35.02 -15.57 -13.09
CA GLU A 17 35.95 -14.88 -12.19
C GLU A 17 35.34 -14.64 -10.81
N GLN A 18 34.07 -14.24 -10.74
CA GLN A 18 33.34 -14.12 -9.46
C GLN A 18 33.17 -15.47 -8.76
N ALA A 19 32.84 -16.52 -9.50
CA ALA A 19 32.72 -17.87 -8.94
C ALA A 19 34.05 -18.36 -8.35
N LYS A 20 35.17 -18.09 -9.04
CA LYS A 20 36.50 -18.44 -8.55
C LYS A 20 36.86 -17.68 -7.27
N ALA A 21 36.55 -16.39 -7.19
CA ALA A 21 36.80 -15.58 -6.00
C ALA A 21 36.00 -16.08 -4.77
N LEU A 22 34.78 -16.56 -4.99
CA LEU A 22 33.95 -17.15 -3.94
C LEU A 22 34.48 -18.51 -3.49
N GLU A 23 34.96 -19.36 -4.41
CA GLU A 23 35.57 -20.65 -4.05
C GLU A 23 36.86 -20.46 -3.26
N GLU A 24 37.71 -19.50 -3.65
CA GLU A 24 38.92 -19.17 -2.90
C GLU A 24 38.60 -18.59 -1.51
N ALA A 25 37.50 -17.86 -1.35
CA ALA A 25 37.03 -17.39 -0.05
C ALA A 25 36.51 -18.56 0.82
N ARG A 26 35.78 -19.49 0.21
CA ARG A 26 35.31 -20.72 0.85
C ARG A 26 36.49 -21.56 1.35
N ASP A 27 37.51 -21.79 0.52
CA ASP A 27 38.71 -22.53 0.88
C ASP A 27 39.47 -21.89 2.05
N ARG A 28 39.56 -20.55 2.08
CA ARG A 28 40.19 -19.82 3.20
C ARG A 28 39.42 -20.00 4.50
N TRP A 29 38.09 -19.99 4.45
CA TRP A 29 37.24 -20.21 5.62
C TRP A 29 37.26 -21.67 6.09
N GLU A 30 37.29 -22.62 5.17
CA GLU A 30 37.37 -24.05 5.47
C GLU A 30 38.72 -24.40 6.13
N ARG A 31 39.83 -23.76 5.69
CA ARG A 31 41.15 -23.84 6.37
C ARG A 31 41.17 -23.23 7.77
N GLN A 32 40.26 -22.31 8.08
CA GLN A 32 40.06 -21.75 9.42
C GLN A 32 39.06 -22.56 10.25
N GLY A 33 38.63 -23.74 9.77
CA GLY A 33 37.68 -24.62 10.45
C GLY A 33 36.22 -24.18 10.33
N ILE A 34 35.92 -23.19 9.48
CA ILE A 34 34.56 -22.65 9.29
C ILE A 34 33.96 -23.30 8.04
N LYS A 35 33.03 -24.22 8.24
CA LYS A 35 32.28 -24.86 7.14
C LYS A 35 31.20 -23.90 6.63
N VAL A 36 31.44 -23.31 5.47
CA VAL A 36 30.46 -22.43 4.81
C VAL A 36 29.48 -23.29 4.03
N VAL A 37 28.30 -23.49 4.61
CA VAL A 37 27.14 -24.06 3.93
C VAL A 37 26.41 -22.90 3.28
N VAL A 38 26.26 -22.94 1.96
CA VAL A 38 25.33 -22.05 1.26
C VAL A 38 23.94 -22.49 1.68
N ASP A 39 23.33 -21.72 2.58
CA ASP A 39 21.97 -21.94 3.01
C ASP A 39 21.04 -21.70 1.81
N LYS A 40 20.49 -22.79 1.25
CA LYS A 40 19.54 -22.73 0.14
C LYS A 40 18.16 -22.25 0.61
N ASP A 41 17.95 -22.20 1.92
CA ASP A 41 16.66 -21.93 2.56
C ASP A 41 16.67 -20.65 3.37
N LEU A 42 17.55 -19.68 3.05
CA LEU A 42 17.42 -18.31 3.56
C LEU A 42 16.18 -17.66 2.91
N GLN A 43 15.00 -18.09 3.36
CA GLN A 43 13.70 -17.64 2.91
C GLN A 43 13.52 -16.16 3.22
N GLU A 44 13.84 -15.31 2.24
CA GLU A 44 13.23 -13.97 2.12
C GLU A 44 11.70 -14.06 1.87
N GLU A 45 11.19 -15.25 1.54
CA GLU A 45 9.79 -15.52 1.23
C GLU A 45 8.86 -15.40 2.44
N THR A 46 9.25 -15.87 3.63
CA THR A 46 8.34 -15.90 4.79
C THR A 46 8.17 -14.54 5.44
N ILE A 47 9.23 -13.70 5.48
CA ILE A 47 9.14 -12.37 6.10
C ILE A 47 8.36 -11.43 5.18
N ALA A 48 8.57 -11.49 3.86
CA ALA A 48 7.79 -10.70 2.92
C ALA A 48 6.32 -11.15 2.88
N GLU A 49 6.03 -12.46 2.78
CA GLU A 49 4.66 -12.99 2.74
C GLU A 49 3.87 -12.68 4.02
N VAL A 50 4.47 -12.89 5.19
CA VAL A 50 3.86 -12.53 6.48
C VAL A 50 3.65 -11.02 6.59
N THR A 51 4.57 -10.21 6.08
CA THR A 51 4.44 -8.74 6.14
C THR A 51 3.33 -8.23 5.22
N TRP A 52 3.17 -8.75 4.01
CA TRP A 52 2.12 -8.32 3.08
C TRP A 52 0.72 -8.76 3.49
N VAL A 53 0.57 -10.01 3.96
CA VAL A 53 -0.71 -10.50 4.50
C VAL A 53 -1.11 -9.72 5.74
N ASN A 54 -0.15 -9.38 6.61
CA ASN A 54 -0.43 -8.61 7.83
C ASN A 54 -0.73 -7.13 7.52
N VAL A 55 -0.11 -6.54 6.49
CA VAL A 55 -0.47 -5.21 5.98
C VAL A 55 -1.86 -5.21 5.34
N GLY A 56 -2.19 -6.23 4.54
CA GLY A 56 -3.53 -6.38 3.95
C GLY A 56 -4.63 -6.49 5.00
N LYS A 57 -4.43 -7.34 6.01
CA LYS A 57 -5.36 -7.51 7.13
C LYS A 57 -5.53 -6.23 7.95
N LYS A 58 -4.44 -5.51 8.20
CA LYS A 58 -4.49 -4.21 8.88
C LYS A 58 -5.29 -3.17 8.10
N VAL A 59 -5.15 -3.15 6.77
CA VAL A 59 -5.92 -2.25 5.89
C VAL A 59 -7.40 -2.66 5.87
N GLU A 60 -7.72 -3.95 5.83
CA GLU A 60 -9.10 -4.45 5.93
C GLU A 60 -9.76 -4.05 7.25
N ASP A 61 -9.07 -4.26 8.38
CA ASP A 61 -9.56 -3.88 9.72
C ASP A 61 -9.75 -2.35 9.85
N GLU A 62 -8.83 -1.54 9.30
CA GLU A 62 -8.95 -0.08 9.28
C GLU A 62 -10.12 0.41 8.41
N VAL A 63 -10.35 -0.23 7.25
CA VAL A 63 -11.48 0.09 6.38
C VAL A 63 -12.80 -0.31 7.05
N GLU A 64 -12.89 -1.48 7.69
CA GLU A 64 -14.09 -1.93 8.38
C GLU A 64 -14.44 -1.02 9.58
N GLY A 65 -13.44 -0.65 10.39
CA GLY A 65 -13.61 0.34 11.46
C GLY A 65 -14.09 1.70 10.95
N THR A 66 -13.60 2.14 9.78
CA THR A 66 -14.03 3.40 9.15
C THR A 66 -15.46 3.33 8.62
N VAL A 67 -15.83 2.20 8.00
CA VAL A 67 -17.18 1.96 7.48
C VAL A 67 -18.20 1.95 8.62
N THR A 68 -17.95 1.20 9.69
CA THR A 68 -18.87 1.08 10.84
C THR A 68 -19.10 2.43 11.52
N ARG A 69 -18.03 3.23 11.72
CA ARG A 69 -18.14 4.59 12.25
C ARG A 69 -18.96 5.50 11.33
N SER A 70 -18.76 5.41 10.02
CA SER A 70 -19.49 6.21 9.03
C SER A 70 -20.97 5.84 8.95
N GLU A 71 -21.30 4.55 9.06
CA GLU A 71 -22.68 4.06 9.14
C GLU A 71 -23.38 4.57 10.41
N ALA A 72 -22.68 4.61 11.55
CA ALA A 72 -23.20 5.20 12.78
C ALA A 72 -23.46 6.71 12.63
N LEU A 73 -22.61 7.45 11.92
CA LEU A 73 -22.84 8.86 11.61
C LEU A 73 -24.07 9.05 10.71
N VAL A 74 -24.26 8.21 9.70
CA VAL A 74 -25.45 8.24 8.85
C VAL A 74 -26.72 8.05 9.68
N LYS A 75 -26.72 7.14 10.66
CA LYS A 75 -27.87 6.95 11.58
C LYS A 75 -28.20 8.24 12.35
N LYS A 76 -27.17 8.90 12.90
CA LYS A 76 -27.35 10.19 13.62
C LYS A 76 -27.84 11.31 12.71
N LEU A 77 -27.30 11.42 11.50
CA LEU A 77 -27.73 12.41 10.52
C LEU A 77 -29.17 12.18 10.05
N LYS A 78 -29.59 10.91 9.90
CA LYS A 78 -30.99 10.57 9.59
C LYS A 78 -31.93 11.01 10.72
N ALA A 79 -31.56 10.80 11.98
CA ALA A 79 -32.33 11.28 13.13
C ALA A 79 -32.47 12.80 13.10
N LEU A 80 -31.36 13.53 12.94
CA LEU A 80 -31.37 15.00 12.81
C LEU A 80 -32.23 15.47 11.62
N ALA A 81 -32.14 14.81 10.46
CA ALA A 81 -32.96 15.15 9.30
C ALA A 81 -34.47 14.96 9.54
N SER A 82 -34.86 14.07 10.44
CA SER A 82 -36.27 13.88 10.82
C SER A 82 -36.79 14.97 11.75
N GLU A 83 -35.90 15.60 12.53
CA GLU A 83 -36.24 16.66 13.49
C GLU A 83 -36.27 18.05 12.84
N VAL A 84 -35.52 18.25 11.74
CA VAL A 84 -35.48 19.54 11.01
C VAL A 84 -36.37 19.57 9.77
N LYS A 85 -36.78 20.77 9.35
CA LYS A 85 -37.62 21.00 8.15
C LYS A 85 -36.94 21.94 7.15
N GLY A 86 -37.49 22.00 5.94
CA GLY A 86 -37.06 22.93 4.89
C GLY A 86 -35.65 22.67 4.37
N LYS A 87 -34.95 23.75 3.98
CA LYS A 87 -33.63 23.70 3.32
C LYS A 87 -32.56 22.97 4.13
N THR A 88 -32.60 23.06 5.46
CA THR A 88 -31.65 22.36 6.34
C THR A 88 -31.78 20.85 6.22
N ARG A 89 -33.01 20.33 6.15
CA ARG A 89 -33.27 18.90 5.93
C ARG A 89 -32.69 18.43 4.59
N GLU A 90 -32.92 19.19 3.53
CA GLU A 90 -32.40 18.88 2.20
C GLU A 90 -30.87 18.86 2.18
N PHE A 91 -30.23 19.79 2.89
CA PHE A 91 -28.78 19.86 2.98
C PHE A 91 -28.21 18.65 3.74
N ILE A 92 -28.83 18.25 4.86
CA ILE A 92 -28.45 17.04 5.60
C ILE A 92 -28.61 15.79 4.72
N SER A 93 -29.70 15.68 3.96
CA SER A 93 -29.90 14.57 3.02
C SER A 93 -28.79 14.48 1.97
N LYS A 94 -28.31 15.61 1.43
CA LYS A 94 -27.16 15.63 0.50
C LYS A 94 -25.86 15.17 1.16
N ILE A 95 -25.65 15.51 2.43
CA ILE A 95 -24.48 15.04 3.20
C ILE A 95 -24.57 13.52 3.40
N ILE A 96 -25.74 13.01 3.78
CA ILE A 96 -25.97 11.56 3.93
C ILE A 96 -25.65 10.82 2.63
N GLN A 97 -26.13 11.31 1.48
CA GLN A 97 -25.85 10.72 0.17
C GLN A 97 -24.35 10.66 -0.16
N LYS A 98 -23.61 11.74 0.11
CA LYS A 98 -22.15 11.77 -0.07
C LYS A 98 -21.42 10.77 0.82
N ILE A 99 -21.80 10.67 2.09
CA ILE A 99 -21.20 9.69 3.02
C ILE A 99 -21.49 8.27 2.55
N GLN A 100 -22.74 7.98 2.13
CA GLN A 100 -23.10 6.67 1.58
C GLN A 100 -22.30 6.33 0.33
N TYR A 101 -22.08 7.29 -0.57
CA TYR A 101 -21.22 7.11 -1.74
C TYR A 101 -19.79 6.73 -1.35
N PHE A 102 -19.19 7.43 -0.37
CA PHE A 102 -17.86 7.09 0.12
C PHE A 102 -17.80 5.72 0.80
N ILE A 103 -18.82 5.32 1.56
CA ILE A 103 -18.91 3.97 2.14
C ILE A 103 -18.94 2.91 1.04
N SER A 104 -19.76 3.10 0.01
CA SER A 104 -19.82 2.17 -1.12
C SER A 104 -18.48 2.06 -1.84
N MET A 105 -17.83 3.20 -2.09
CA MET A 105 -16.51 3.22 -2.73
C MET A 105 -15.47 2.51 -1.86
N LEU A 106 -15.43 2.74 -0.55
CA LEU A 106 -14.51 2.03 0.35
C LEU A 106 -14.75 0.51 0.37
N LYS A 107 -16.01 0.06 0.39
CA LYS A 107 -16.35 -1.37 0.33
C LYS A 107 -15.94 -2.00 -0.99
N GLU A 108 -16.13 -1.30 -2.11
CA GLU A 108 -15.71 -1.76 -3.44
C GLU A 108 -14.19 -1.86 -3.54
N TRP A 109 -13.47 -0.84 -3.07
CA TRP A 109 -12.00 -0.84 -3.08
C TRP A 109 -11.43 -1.92 -2.16
N ALA A 110 -12.04 -2.18 -1.00
CA ALA A 110 -11.66 -3.29 -0.13
C ALA A 110 -11.84 -4.63 -0.85
N SER A 111 -12.97 -4.85 -1.53
CA SER A 111 -13.22 -6.08 -2.31
C SER A 111 -12.21 -6.25 -3.48
N ILE A 112 -11.89 -5.17 -4.18
CA ILE A 112 -10.87 -5.18 -5.24
C ILE A 112 -9.48 -5.46 -4.67
N ALA A 113 -9.15 -4.93 -3.49
CA ALA A 113 -7.88 -5.17 -2.82
C ALA A 113 -7.76 -6.62 -2.37
N SER A 114 -8.80 -7.20 -1.77
CA SER A 114 -8.80 -8.60 -1.32
C SER A 114 -8.70 -9.58 -2.51
N THR A 115 -9.38 -9.30 -3.63
CA THR A 115 -9.29 -10.14 -4.84
C THR A 115 -7.93 -10.01 -5.52
N LYS A 116 -7.38 -8.79 -5.63
CA LYS A 116 -6.02 -8.58 -6.17
C LYS A 116 -4.94 -9.15 -5.26
N ALA A 117 -5.11 -9.12 -3.93
CA ALA A 117 -4.19 -9.77 -2.99
C ALA A 117 -4.21 -11.30 -3.15
N GLY A 118 -5.37 -11.90 -3.41
CA GLY A 118 -5.47 -13.32 -3.79
C GLY A 118 -4.72 -13.63 -5.09
N VAL A 119 -4.90 -12.81 -6.13
CA VAL A 119 -4.17 -12.96 -7.41
C VAL A 119 -2.67 -12.69 -7.26
N LEU A 120 -2.27 -11.74 -6.41
CA LEU A 120 -0.86 -11.46 -6.11
C LEU A 120 -0.22 -12.58 -5.30
N LYS A 121 -0.98 -13.26 -4.43
CA LYS A 121 -0.53 -14.48 -3.72
C LYS A 121 -0.26 -15.62 -4.69
N ASP A 122 -1.18 -15.88 -5.63
CA ASP A 122 -1.00 -16.90 -6.67
C ASP A 122 0.10 -16.53 -7.68
N ARG A 123 0.31 -15.23 -7.90
CA ARG A 123 1.36 -14.68 -8.78
C ARG A 123 2.72 -14.57 -8.10
N ALA A 124 2.79 -14.36 -6.78
CA ALA A 124 4.04 -14.34 -6.01
C ALA A 124 4.64 -15.74 -5.93
N ALA A 125 3.80 -16.78 -5.81
CA ALA A 125 4.22 -18.16 -6.00
C ALA A 125 4.78 -18.46 -7.41
N SER A 126 4.60 -17.54 -8.38
CA SER A 126 4.99 -17.74 -9.79
C SER A 126 5.75 -16.58 -10.45
N SER A 127 6.22 -15.55 -9.71
CA SER A 127 6.81 -14.34 -10.33
C SER A 127 8.14 -13.90 -9.71
N THR A 128 9.18 -14.05 -10.52
CA THR A 128 10.57 -13.63 -10.33
C THR A 128 10.72 -12.09 -10.32
N ARG A 129 11.16 -11.54 -9.18
CA ARG A 129 11.94 -10.30 -8.86
C ARG A 129 11.76 -8.95 -9.61
N GLY A 130 11.14 -8.86 -10.79
CA GLY A 130 11.06 -7.62 -11.59
C GLY A 130 9.90 -6.69 -11.23
N SER A 131 8.75 -7.23 -10.82
CA SER A 131 7.52 -6.42 -10.64
C SER A 131 7.41 -5.68 -9.31
N VAL A 132 8.23 -6.04 -8.32
CA VAL A 132 8.15 -5.52 -6.95
C VAL A 132 8.65 -4.06 -6.87
N GLN A 133 9.70 -3.70 -7.61
CA GLN A 133 10.26 -2.34 -7.57
C GLN A 133 9.33 -1.28 -8.18
N GLU A 134 8.65 -1.58 -9.29
CA GLU A 134 7.70 -0.64 -9.91
C GLU A 134 6.46 -0.41 -9.03
N LEU A 135 5.96 -1.47 -8.39
CA LEU A 135 4.81 -1.39 -7.49
C LEU A 135 5.13 -0.63 -6.20
N GLN A 136 6.35 -0.81 -5.67
CA GLN A 136 6.82 -0.10 -4.48
C GLN A 136 6.97 1.41 -4.73
N GLN A 137 7.48 1.80 -5.91
CA GLN A 137 7.56 3.22 -6.29
C GLN A 137 6.18 3.84 -6.56
N SER A 138 5.28 3.10 -7.21
CA SER A 138 3.90 3.54 -7.45
C SER A 138 3.11 3.74 -6.15
N THR A 139 3.24 2.82 -5.19
CA THR A 139 2.55 2.88 -3.89
C THR A 139 3.09 4.01 -3.01
N ALA A 140 4.40 4.26 -3.02
CA ALA A 140 5.01 5.39 -2.33
C ALA A 140 4.53 6.74 -2.89
N GLY A 141 4.42 6.86 -4.21
CA GLY A 141 3.87 8.06 -4.87
C GLY A 141 2.40 8.32 -4.52
N PHE A 142 1.57 7.27 -4.52
CA PHE A 142 0.15 7.37 -4.21
C PHE A 142 -0.12 7.74 -2.75
N SER A 143 0.56 7.11 -1.79
CA SER A 143 0.41 7.42 -0.37
C SER A 143 0.88 8.84 -0.01
N SER A 144 1.94 9.32 -0.67
CA SER A 144 2.40 10.70 -0.55
C SER A 144 1.34 11.67 -1.07
N ALA A 145 0.78 11.42 -2.26
CA ALA A 145 -0.26 12.27 -2.85
C ALA A 145 -1.54 12.31 -1.98
N LEU A 146 -1.93 11.18 -1.39
CA LEU A 146 -3.06 11.09 -0.48
C LEU A 146 -2.82 11.90 0.81
N LYS A 147 -1.62 11.78 1.39
CA LYS A 147 -1.22 12.52 2.60
C LYS A 147 -1.19 14.03 2.35
N GLU A 148 -0.66 14.45 1.20
CA GLU A 148 -0.60 15.86 0.80
C GLU A 148 -2.01 16.41 0.55
N GLY A 149 -2.88 15.62 -0.10
CA GLY A 149 -4.29 15.97 -0.31
C GLY A 149 -5.07 16.12 1.00
N ALA A 150 -4.89 15.19 1.94
CA ALA A 150 -5.53 15.25 3.25
C ALA A 150 -5.11 16.49 4.06
N LYS A 151 -3.82 16.87 4.01
CA LYS A 151 -3.33 18.10 4.66
C LYS A 151 -3.94 19.36 4.05
N ARG A 152 -4.05 19.43 2.72
CA ARG A 152 -4.67 20.58 2.04
C ARG A 152 -6.13 20.73 2.42
N VAL A 153 -6.90 19.65 2.35
CA VAL A 153 -8.32 19.66 2.72
C VAL A 153 -8.53 20.07 4.19
N ALA A 154 -7.68 19.59 5.10
CA ALA A 154 -7.74 20.00 6.51
C ALA A 154 -7.40 21.49 6.69
N GLY A 155 -6.43 22.02 5.95
CA GLY A 155 -6.07 23.43 5.93
C GLY A 155 -7.23 24.31 5.45
N ASP A 156 -7.81 23.98 4.31
CA ASP A 156 -8.91 24.73 3.69
C ASP A 156 -10.16 24.75 4.58
N CYS A 157 -10.48 23.63 5.24
CA CYS A 157 -11.58 23.57 6.21
C CYS A 157 -11.34 24.47 7.42
N ARG A 158 -10.11 24.47 7.94
CA ARG A 158 -9.73 25.29 9.09
C ARG A 158 -9.80 26.78 8.74
N GLU A 159 -9.22 27.18 7.62
CA GLU A 159 -9.24 28.58 7.16
C GLU A 159 -10.66 29.06 6.88
N GLY A 160 -11.49 28.21 6.24
CA GLY A 160 -12.90 28.52 5.99
C GLY A 160 -13.69 28.77 7.29
N VAL A 161 -13.44 27.99 8.34
CA VAL A 161 -14.08 28.16 9.66
C VAL A 161 -13.59 29.43 10.37
N GLU A 162 -12.30 29.73 10.33
CA GLU A 162 -11.75 30.95 10.94
C GLU A 162 -12.33 32.21 10.27
N LYS A 163 -12.46 32.19 8.94
CA LYS A 163 -13.06 33.30 8.16
C LYS A 163 -14.54 33.47 8.43
N LEU A 164 -15.28 32.37 8.64
CA LEU A 164 -16.68 32.42 9.05
C LEU A 164 -16.79 33.00 10.47
N THR A 165 -15.93 32.57 11.39
CA THR A 165 -15.93 32.99 12.79
C THR A 165 -15.63 34.49 12.95
N GLN A 166 -14.73 35.05 12.14
CA GLN A 166 -14.48 36.50 12.13
C GLN A 166 -15.70 37.32 11.68
N ARG A 167 -16.48 36.82 10.72
CA ARG A 167 -17.67 37.53 10.22
C ARG A 167 -18.84 37.57 11.20
N PHE A 168 -18.86 36.69 12.19
CA PHE A 168 -19.85 36.67 13.27
C PHE A 168 -19.36 37.34 14.56
N ARG A 169 -18.10 37.80 14.59
CA ARG A 169 -17.50 38.53 15.72
C ARG A 169 -17.55 40.05 15.56
N THR A 170 -17.91 40.54 14.39
CA THR A 170 -18.26 41.94 14.11
C THR A 170 -19.77 42.11 14.20
#